data_AF-A0A1D9P3G5-F1
#
_entry.id   AF-A0A1D9P3G5-F1
#
_cell.length_a   1.000
_cell.length_b   1.000
_cell.length_c   1.000
_cell.angle_alpha   90.00
_cell.angle_beta   90.00
_cell.angle_gamma   90.00
#
_symmetry.space_group_name_H-M   'P 1'
#
loop_
_entity.id
_entity.type
_entity.pdbx_description
1 polymer ?
#
loop_
_entity_poly.entity_id
_entity_poly.type
_entity_poly.pdbx_seq_one_letter_code
_entity_poly.pdbx_strand_id
1 'polypeptide(L)'
;MGILDNIFRNSRDDEWEQQVELENWNDIVYTRKSLDMDDPVQRREYIGSCLQQMEEAAKELDALEFEYNDVTSHLRDMEEIDALPPEQRAEINECAQKILDSQDQQEKFSKRKSKMTDEEFERMERLQSEAQAGSKKLMEAEDFQRKIRNDLKRLDGELEAYFFREEELENTMENSKKLIIAIGTALVFAIFVLLVLQFGLKLNVVYGYMVAILLAAISITVLYVQSTNAVVEMKTVKKSISRLIMLQNQVKIRYVNNTNLIDYLCLKYRVMSSGELTDLFERYSREKRERARYEDARKLLDSNQKDLIYMLRHFRVRDPEIWIHQPEALLSHNEEVEIRHNLNVRRQSLRKRMEYNKDVVAGNAKREIEDTARLYPQYAQEILDMVSRYEERYPDM
;
A
#
# COMPACT_ATOMS: atom_id res chain seq x y z
N MET A 1 -1.96 -5.83 -59.48
CA MET A 1 -2.16 -4.47 -58.94
C MET A 1 -2.87 -4.59 -57.60
N GLY A 2 -2.38 -4.08 -56.49
CA GLY A 2 -1.25 -3.15 -56.34
C GLY A 2 -1.47 -2.25 -55.12
N ILE A 3 -1.59 -2.84 -53.93
CA ILE A 3 -1.70 -2.03 -52.69
C ILE A 3 -0.77 -2.58 -51.60
N LEU A 4 -0.77 -3.90 -51.32
CA LEU A 4 0.12 -4.49 -50.31
C LEU A 4 1.57 -4.67 -50.80
N ASP A 5 1.77 -5.05 -52.07
CA ASP A 5 3.12 -5.08 -52.69
C ASP A 5 3.77 -3.69 -52.74
N ASN A 6 2.98 -2.62 -52.74
CA ASN A 6 3.49 -1.26 -52.81
C ASN A 6 3.99 -0.76 -51.44
N ILE A 7 3.39 -1.21 -50.34
CA ILE A 7 3.78 -0.84 -48.98
C ILE A 7 5.07 -1.59 -48.55
N PHE A 8 5.18 -2.87 -48.95
CA PHE A 8 6.40 -3.67 -48.68
C PHE A 8 7.56 -3.37 -49.63
N ARG A 9 7.31 -2.87 -50.85
CA ARG A 9 8.39 -2.32 -51.71
C ARG A 9 8.90 -1.00 -51.19
N ASN A 10 8.02 -0.08 -50.74
CA ASN A 10 8.47 1.21 -50.23
C ASN A 10 9.37 1.06 -48.99
N SER A 11 9.04 0.17 -48.05
CA SER A 11 9.90 -0.06 -46.86
C SER A 11 11.26 -0.68 -47.19
N ARG A 12 11.35 -1.52 -48.23
CA ARG A 12 12.63 -2.12 -48.67
C ARG A 12 13.44 -1.16 -49.54
N ASP A 13 12.78 -0.35 -50.35
CA ASP A 13 13.39 0.69 -51.17
C ASP A 13 13.87 1.85 -50.28
N ASP A 14 13.14 2.22 -49.21
CA ASP A 14 13.55 3.21 -48.20
C ASP A 14 14.72 2.69 -47.33
N GLU A 15 14.73 1.40 -46.96
CA GLU A 15 15.87 0.75 -46.29
C GLU A 15 17.08 0.62 -47.22
N TRP A 16 16.87 0.38 -48.51
CA TRP A 16 17.92 0.41 -49.53
C TRP A 16 18.43 1.82 -49.78
N GLU A 17 17.58 2.83 -49.87
CA GLU A 17 17.98 4.24 -50.02
C GLU A 17 18.70 4.74 -48.77
N GLN A 18 18.29 4.35 -47.56
CA GLN A 18 19.04 4.63 -46.33
C GLN A 18 20.36 3.86 -46.24
N GLN A 19 20.42 2.60 -46.66
CA GLN A 19 21.68 1.85 -46.74
C GLN A 19 22.63 2.42 -47.80
N VAL A 20 22.10 2.82 -48.96
CA VAL A 20 22.85 3.45 -50.06
C VAL A 20 23.28 4.86 -49.66
N GLU A 21 22.46 5.64 -48.95
CA GLU A 21 22.87 6.92 -48.36
C GLU A 21 23.96 6.70 -47.31
N LEU A 22 23.81 5.75 -46.38
CA LEU A 22 24.85 5.42 -45.39
C LEU A 22 26.15 4.92 -46.04
N GLU A 23 26.08 4.15 -47.13
CA GLU A 23 27.23 3.76 -47.95
C GLU A 23 27.87 4.98 -48.67
N ASN A 24 27.06 5.95 -49.11
CA ASN A 24 27.54 7.20 -49.72
C ASN A 24 28.24 8.12 -48.70
N TRP A 25 27.80 8.10 -47.44
CA TRP A 25 28.44 8.83 -46.34
C TRP A 25 29.74 8.18 -45.87
N ASN A 26 29.91 6.87 -46.06
CA ASN A 26 31.19 6.17 -45.85
C ASN A 26 32.25 6.52 -46.90
N ASP A 27 31.86 7.18 -47.99
CA ASP A 27 32.72 7.56 -49.12
C ASP A 27 33.01 9.07 -49.15
N ILE A 28 32.67 9.83 -48.09
CA ILE A 28 33.04 11.26 -47.95
C ILE A 28 34.54 11.37 -47.61
N VAL A 29 35.36 10.91 -48.54
CA VAL A 29 36.74 11.32 -48.69
C VAL A 29 36.66 12.67 -49.40
N TYR A 30 37.11 13.75 -48.74
CA TYR A 30 37.29 15.05 -49.38
C TYR A 30 38.23 14.88 -50.56
N THR A 31 37.67 14.64 -51.74
CA THR A 31 38.42 14.40 -52.94
C THR A 31 39.04 15.72 -53.34
N ARG A 32 40.38 15.76 -53.47
CA ARG A 32 41.22 16.91 -53.86
C ARG A 32 40.75 17.69 -55.11
N LYS A 33 39.75 17.19 -55.84
CA LYS A 33 39.28 17.67 -57.15
C LYS A 33 38.78 19.12 -57.21
N SER A 34 38.56 19.81 -56.09
CA SER A 34 38.01 21.18 -56.08
C SER A 34 38.81 22.23 -55.30
N LEU A 35 40.03 21.92 -54.82
CA LEU A 35 40.81 22.80 -53.94
C LEU A 35 42.06 23.37 -54.64
N ASP A 36 42.34 24.66 -54.40
CA ASP A 36 43.55 25.33 -54.89
C ASP A 36 44.68 25.18 -53.86
N MET A 37 45.68 24.35 -54.18
CA MET A 37 46.78 24.01 -53.28
C MET A 37 47.86 25.10 -53.20
N ASP A 38 47.82 26.10 -54.10
CA ASP A 38 48.71 27.25 -54.08
C ASP A 38 48.26 28.33 -53.07
N ASP A 39 46.99 28.33 -52.67
CA ASP A 39 46.48 29.18 -51.57
C ASP A 39 46.96 28.63 -50.20
N PRO A 40 47.76 29.39 -49.43
CA PRO A 40 48.25 28.95 -48.14
C PRO A 40 47.14 28.71 -47.10
N VAL A 41 45.97 29.34 -47.22
CA VAL A 41 44.85 29.13 -46.29
C VAL A 41 44.17 27.80 -46.56
N GLN A 42 43.80 27.54 -47.83
CA GLN A 42 43.14 26.29 -48.23
C GLN A 42 44.04 25.07 -48.02
N ARG A 43 45.35 25.20 -48.26
CA ARG A 43 46.32 24.13 -47.99
C ARG A 43 46.38 23.77 -46.51
N ARG A 44 46.41 24.76 -45.62
CA ARG A 44 46.45 24.54 -44.16
C ARG A 44 45.13 23.99 -43.62
N GLU A 45 43.99 24.47 -44.13
CA GLU A 45 42.68 23.92 -43.76
C GLU A 45 42.51 22.48 -44.25
N TYR A 46 42.98 22.14 -45.45
CA TYR A 46 42.91 20.78 -45.99
C TYR A 46 43.79 19.81 -45.20
N ILE A 47 45.07 20.14 -44.96
CA ILE A 47 45.96 19.30 -44.17
C ILE A 47 45.51 19.22 -42.70
N GLY A 48 45.01 20.33 -42.14
CA GLY A 48 44.41 20.36 -40.81
C GLY A 48 43.17 19.46 -40.69
N SER A 49 42.31 19.44 -41.71
CA SER A 49 41.15 18.55 -41.77
C SER A 49 41.57 17.08 -41.83
N CYS A 50 42.57 16.72 -42.65
CA CYS A 50 43.11 15.36 -42.69
C CYS A 50 43.73 14.93 -41.35
N LEU A 51 44.45 15.82 -40.66
CA LEU A 51 44.99 15.56 -39.32
C LEU A 51 43.88 15.41 -38.27
N GLN A 52 42.83 16.21 -38.35
CA GLN A 52 41.66 16.09 -37.48
C GLN A 52 40.90 14.78 -37.71
N GLN A 53 40.75 14.33 -38.96
CA GLN A 53 40.15 13.04 -39.29
C GLN A 53 40.97 11.87 -38.73
N MET A 54 42.30 11.96 -38.76
CA MET A 54 43.18 10.98 -38.12
C MET A 54 43.01 10.98 -36.59
N GLU A 55 42.86 12.15 -35.96
CA GLU A 55 42.60 12.26 -34.52
C GLU A 55 41.26 11.66 -34.10
N GLU A 56 40.19 12.01 -34.82
CA GLU A 56 38.85 11.49 -34.57
C GLU A 56 38.83 9.96 -34.77
N ALA A 57 39.48 9.46 -35.82
CA ALA A 57 39.62 8.02 -36.05
C ALA A 57 40.41 7.32 -34.94
N ALA A 58 41.50 7.93 -34.42
CA ALA A 58 42.29 7.35 -33.33
C ALA A 58 41.48 7.24 -32.02
N LYS A 59 40.77 8.30 -31.64
CA LYS A 59 39.90 8.29 -30.44
C LYS A 59 38.78 7.25 -30.54
N GLU A 60 38.16 7.16 -31.72
CA GLU A 60 37.14 6.15 -31.98
C GLU A 60 37.73 4.74 -31.98
N LEU A 61 38.96 4.54 -32.48
CA LEU A 61 39.65 3.25 -32.42
C LEU A 61 39.91 2.81 -30.99
N ASP A 62 40.37 3.71 -30.11
CA ASP A 62 40.60 3.38 -28.69
C ASP A 62 39.30 2.96 -27.99
N ALA A 63 38.22 3.70 -28.22
CA ALA A 63 36.90 3.37 -27.67
C ALA A 63 36.38 2.02 -28.20
N LEU A 64 36.52 1.78 -29.50
CA LEU A 64 36.13 0.53 -30.14
C LEU A 64 36.97 -0.65 -29.66
N GLU A 65 38.27 -0.46 -29.44
CA GLU A 65 39.17 -1.49 -28.93
C GLU A 65 38.82 -1.88 -27.50
N PHE A 66 38.46 -0.91 -26.66
CA PHE A 66 37.96 -1.18 -25.31
C PHE A 66 36.67 -2.04 -25.35
N GLU A 67 35.67 -1.62 -26.12
CA GLU A 67 34.43 -2.42 -26.29
C GLU A 67 34.69 -3.80 -26.91
N TYR A 68 35.61 -3.89 -27.86
CA TYR A 68 35.97 -5.15 -28.50
C TYR A 68 36.63 -6.12 -27.51
N ASN A 69 37.52 -5.61 -26.66
CA ASN A 69 38.16 -6.39 -25.61
C ASN A 69 37.15 -6.88 -24.56
N ASP A 70 36.17 -6.05 -24.21
CA ASP A 70 35.07 -6.41 -23.31
C ASP A 70 34.19 -7.53 -23.89
N VAL A 71 33.70 -7.37 -25.12
CA VAL A 71 32.90 -8.41 -25.81
C VAL A 71 33.70 -9.71 -25.98
N THR A 72 35.00 -9.61 -26.24
CA THR A 72 35.89 -10.78 -26.37
C THR A 72 36.10 -11.47 -25.02
N SER A 73 36.20 -10.70 -23.93
CA SER A 73 36.25 -11.20 -22.56
C SER A 73 35.00 -12.02 -22.24
N HIS A 74 33.81 -11.49 -22.54
CA HIS A 74 32.55 -12.17 -22.29
C HIS A 74 32.39 -13.47 -23.09
N LEU A 75 32.77 -13.47 -24.37
CA LEU A 75 32.76 -14.70 -25.19
C LEU A 75 33.72 -15.75 -24.62
N ARG A 76 34.88 -15.33 -24.14
CA ARG A 76 35.84 -16.23 -23.49
C ARG A 76 35.30 -16.77 -22.17
N ASP A 77 34.67 -15.94 -21.36
CA ASP A 77 34.01 -16.36 -20.12
C ASP A 77 32.93 -17.42 -20.38
N MET A 78 32.16 -17.28 -21.46
CA MET A 78 31.19 -18.32 -21.89
C MET A 78 31.88 -19.64 -22.24
N GLU A 79 32.95 -19.58 -23.02
CA GLU A 79 33.73 -20.77 -23.40
C GLU A 79 34.36 -21.44 -22.16
N GLU A 80 34.85 -20.65 -21.20
CA GLU A 80 35.41 -21.16 -19.95
C GLU A 80 34.34 -21.83 -19.09
N ILE A 81 33.12 -21.29 -19.03
CA ILE A 81 31.97 -21.88 -18.33
C ILE A 81 31.52 -23.20 -18.99
N ASP A 82 31.49 -23.28 -20.32
CA ASP A 82 31.10 -24.50 -21.03
C ASP A 82 32.16 -25.59 -21.00
N ALA A 83 33.43 -25.20 -20.86
CA ALA A 83 34.55 -26.14 -20.71
C ALA A 83 34.62 -26.78 -19.32
N LEU A 84 33.78 -26.37 -18.36
CA LEU A 84 33.78 -26.91 -17.00
C LEU A 84 33.35 -28.39 -16.95
N PRO A 85 33.89 -29.17 -16.00
CA PRO A 85 33.41 -30.51 -15.69
C PRO A 85 31.91 -30.52 -15.38
N PRO A 86 31.19 -31.61 -15.72
CA PRO A 86 29.74 -31.69 -15.53
C PRO A 86 29.31 -31.54 -14.06
N GLU A 87 30.15 -31.94 -13.11
CA GLU A 87 29.89 -31.76 -11.67
C GLU A 87 29.89 -30.28 -11.27
N GLN A 88 30.90 -29.52 -11.71
CA GLN A 88 31.02 -28.08 -11.42
C GLN A 88 29.96 -27.26 -12.16
N ARG A 89 29.63 -27.66 -13.40
CA ARG A 89 28.53 -27.05 -14.16
C ARG A 89 27.17 -27.30 -13.49
N ALA A 90 26.96 -28.46 -12.87
CA ALA A 90 25.74 -28.76 -12.13
C ALA A 90 25.59 -27.87 -10.89
N GLU A 91 26.67 -27.57 -10.16
CA GLU A 91 26.64 -26.64 -9.02
C GLU A 91 26.27 -25.20 -9.43
N ILE A 92 26.84 -24.72 -10.54
CA ILE A 92 26.49 -23.41 -11.13
C ILE A 92 25.02 -23.38 -11.52
N ASN A 93 24.55 -24.43 -12.20
CA ASN A 93 23.16 -24.53 -12.66
C ASN A 93 22.19 -24.60 -11.47
N GLU A 94 22.53 -25.32 -10.40
CA GLU A 94 21.69 -25.37 -9.19
C GLU A 94 21.57 -23.97 -8.55
N CYS A 95 22.67 -23.21 -8.50
CA CYS A 95 22.66 -21.85 -7.98
C CYS A 95 21.90 -20.88 -8.89
N ALA A 96 22.08 -20.97 -10.20
CA ALA A 96 21.32 -20.20 -11.19
C ALA A 96 19.81 -20.47 -11.09
N GLN A 97 19.42 -21.75 -10.91
CA GLN A 97 18.02 -22.12 -10.70
C GLN A 97 17.46 -21.51 -9.42
N LYS A 98 18.22 -21.57 -8.31
CA LYS A 98 17.83 -20.94 -7.04
C LYS A 98 17.65 -19.43 -7.17
N ILE A 99 18.47 -18.76 -7.99
CA ILE A 99 18.34 -17.32 -8.27
C ILE A 99 17.04 -17.05 -9.04
N LEU A 100 16.75 -17.81 -10.09
CA LEU A 100 15.50 -17.66 -10.84
C LEU A 100 14.25 -17.91 -10.00
N ASP A 101 14.25 -18.99 -9.23
CA ASP A 101 13.14 -19.31 -8.33
C ASP A 101 12.94 -18.18 -7.29
N SER A 102 14.04 -17.61 -6.80
CA SER A 102 14.00 -16.49 -5.85
C SER A 102 13.52 -15.18 -6.51
N GLN A 103 13.90 -14.92 -7.77
CA GLN A 103 13.45 -13.76 -8.55
C GLN A 103 11.95 -13.85 -8.88
N ASP A 104 11.46 -15.02 -9.31
CA ASP A 104 10.03 -15.26 -9.55
C ASP A 104 9.22 -15.12 -8.25
N GLN A 105 9.74 -15.60 -7.13
CA GLN A 105 9.12 -15.36 -5.82
C GLN A 105 9.05 -13.86 -5.51
N GLN A 106 10.13 -13.11 -5.69
CA GLN A 106 10.12 -11.65 -5.46
C GLN A 106 9.14 -10.92 -6.39
N GLU A 107 9.07 -11.29 -7.66
CA GLU A 107 8.15 -10.68 -8.61
C GLU A 107 6.69 -10.93 -8.21
N LYS A 108 6.38 -12.15 -7.76
CA LYS A 108 5.08 -12.51 -7.18
C LYS A 108 4.75 -11.72 -5.91
N PHE A 109 5.74 -11.35 -5.10
CA PHE A 109 5.53 -10.47 -3.95
C PHE A 109 5.31 -9.01 -4.38
N SER A 110 6.08 -8.51 -5.34
CA SER A 110 5.96 -7.14 -5.87
C SER A 110 4.62 -6.87 -6.56
N LYS A 111 4.11 -7.85 -7.33
CA LYS A 111 2.82 -7.76 -8.02
C LYS A 111 1.62 -7.77 -7.06
N ARG A 112 1.79 -8.14 -5.79
CA ARG A 112 0.70 -8.12 -4.81
C ARG A 112 0.49 -6.70 -4.32
N LYS A 113 -0.75 -6.20 -4.43
CA LYS A 113 -1.15 -4.93 -3.83
C LYS A 113 -0.94 -5.00 -2.31
N SER A 114 -0.11 -4.08 -1.79
CA SER A 114 0.00 -3.86 -0.34
C SER A 114 -1.39 -3.66 0.25
N LYS A 115 -1.70 -4.36 1.35
CA LYS A 115 -3.02 -4.29 1.99
C LYS A 115 -3.13 -3.11 2.96
N MET A 116 -2.04 -2.40 3.19
CA MET A 116 -1.90 -1.34 4.19
C MET A 116 -0.97 -0.25 3.65
N THR A 117 -1.30 1.01 3.92
CA THR A 117 -0.37 2.11 3.60
C THR A 117 0.80 2.13 4.59
N ASP A 118 1.94 2.68 4.17
CA ASP A 118 3.13 2.74 5.04
C ASP A 118 2.87 3.57 6.31
N GLU A 119 2.08 4.66 6.21
CA GLU A 119 1.71 5.47 7.36
C GLU A 119 0.87 4.71 8.39
N GLU A 120 -0.08 3.89 7.93
CA GLU A 120 -0.87 3.04 8.81
C GLU A 120 0.02 1.98 9.46
N PHE A 121 0.95 1.39 8.69
CA PHE A 121 1.86 0.35 9.17
C PHE A 121 2.77 0.88 10.28
N GLU A 122 3.41 2.04 10.07
CA GLU A 122 4.27 2.66 11.09
C GLU A 122 3.49 3.04 12.35
N ARG A 123 2.28 3.58 12.18
CA ARG A 123 1.42 3.92 13.33
C ARG A 123 1.13 2.68 14.17
N MET A 124 0.76 1.58 13.53
CA MET A 124 0.46 0.33 14.23
C MET A 124 1.68 -0.34 14.83
N GLU A 125 2.84 -0.21 14.20
CA GLU A 125 4.10 -0.69 14.76
C GLU A 125 4.42 0.01 16.09
N ARG A 126 4.22 1.32 16.18
CA ARG A 126 4.40 2.07 17.45
C ARG A 126 3.41 1.63 18.53
N LEU A 127 2.20 1.24 18.13
CA LEU A 127 1.13 0.84 19.04
C LEU A 127 1.09 -0.68 19.28
N GLN A 128 1.95 -1.48 18.66
CA GLN A 128 1.82 -2.94 18.61
C GLN A 128 1.73 -3.58 20.00
N SER A 129 2.59 -3.15 20.93
CA SER A 129 2.66 -3.67 22.30
C SER A 129 1.37 -3.43 23.09
N GLU A 130 0.71 -2.30 22.83
CA GLU A 130 -0.50 -1.89 23.52
C GLU A 130 -1.79 -2.20 22.75
N ALA A 131 -1.72 -2.46 21.44
CA ALA A 131 -2.88 -2.61 20.57
C ALA A 131 -3.72 -3.84 20.93
N GLN A 132 -3.08 -4.97 21.24
CA GLN A 132 -3.79 -6.18 21.64
C GLN A 132 -4.49 -6.01 23.00
N ALA A 133 -3.81 -5.41 23.97
CA ALA A 133 -4.40 -5.09 25.27
C ALA A 133 -5.49 -4.01 25.15
N GLY A 134 -5.30 -3.04 24.26
CA GLY A 134 -6.23 -1.96 23.94
C GLY A 134 -7.51 -2.47 23.31
N SER A 135 -7.42 -3.36 22.33
CA SER A 135 -8.57 -4.03 21.70
C SER A 135 -9.39 -4.79 22.75
N LYS A 136 -8.74 -5.59 23.61
CA LYS A 136 -9.43 -6.32 24.68
C LYS A 136 -10.13 -5.37 25.66
N LYS A 137 -9.46 -4.30 26.09
CA LYS A 137 -10.06 -3.29 26.98
C LYS A 137 -11.24 -2.57 26.33
N LEU A 138 -11.14 -2.23 25.05
CA LEU A 138 -12.20 -1.57 24.31
C LEU A 138 -13.42 -2.49 24.14
N MET A 139 -13.19 -3.78 23.84
CA MET A 139 -14.24 -4.80 23.76
C MET A 139 -14.94 -4.98 25.12
N GLU A 140 -14.18 -5.08 26.22
CA GLU A 140 -14.74 -5.17 27.58
C GLU A 140 -15.57 -3.92 27.94
N ALA A 141 -15.10 -2.72 27.55
CA ALA A 141 -15.82 -1.47 27.77
C ALA A 141 -17.11 -1.39 26.96
N GLU A 142 -17.10 -1.80 25.68
CA GLU A 142 -18.29 -1.87 24.82
C GLU A 142 -19.32 -2.87 25.35
N ASP A 143 -18.88 -4.04 25.80
CA ASP A 143 -19.76 -5.04 26.41
C ASP A 143 -20.35 -4.56 27.74
N PHE A 144 -19.54 -3.87 28.55
CA PHE A 144 -20.00 -3.24 29.79
C PHE A 144 -21.03 -2.15 29.50
N GLN A 145 -20.84 -1.36 28.44
CA GLN A 145 -21.81 -0.35 27.99
C GLN A 145 -23.15 -0.98 27.64
N ARG A 146 -23.13 -2.12 26.96
CA ARG A 146 -24.35 -2.87 26.61
C ARG A 146 -25.09 -3.35 27.85
N LYS A 147 -24.36 -3.85 28.85
CA LYS A 147 -24.94 -4.28 30.15
C LYS A 147 -25.57 -3.09 30.89
N ILE A 148 -24.86 -1.97 31.01
CA ILE A 148 -25.37 -0.74 31.65
C ILE A 148 -26.66 -0.26 30.96
N ARG A 149 -26.70 -0.29 29.61
CA ARG A 149 -27.89 0.11 28.86
C ARG A 149 -29.10 -0.78 29.16
N ASN A 150 -28.88 -2.09 29.28
CA ASN A 150 -29.94 -3.03 29.65
C ASN A 150 -30.43 -2.79 31.09
N ASP A 151 -29.50 -2.53 32.01
CA ASP A 151 -29.83 -2.21 33.40
C ASP A 151 -30.63 -0.91 33.50
N LEU A 152 -30.24 0.15 32.76
CA LEU A 152 -31.02 1.39 32.68
C LEU A 152 -32.42 1.14 32.16
N LYS A 153 -32.56 0.39 31.06
CA LYS A 153 -33.88 0.07 30.48
C LYS A 153 -34.75 -0.71 31.47
N ARG A 154 -34.17 -1.63 32.23
CA ARG A 154 -34.88 -2.37 33.28
C ARG A 154 -35.32 -1.44 34.41
N LEU A 155 -34.43 -0.58 34.90
CA LEU A 155 -34.75 0.38 35.96
C LEU A 155 -35.81 1.38 35.53
N ASP A 156 -35.79 1.83 34.27
CA ASP A 156 -36.80 2.71 33.70
C ASP A 156 -38.18 2.03 33.69
N GLY A 157 -38.24 0.76 33.29
CA GLY A 157 -39.49 -0.03 33.33
C GLY A 157 -39.99 -0.30 34.75
N GLU A 158 -39.09 -0.60 35.70
CA GLU A 158 -39.47 -0.74 37.11
C GLU A 158 -39.99 0.59 37.67
N LEU A 159 -39.32 1.71 37.37
CA LEU A 159 -39.72 3.04 37.80
C LEU A 159 -41.10 3.44 37.25
N GLU A 160 -41.36 3.18 35.97
CA GLU A 160 -42.66 3.43 35.33
C GLU A 160 -43.78 2.61 35.98
N ALA A 161 -43.53 1.34 36.31
CA ALA A 161 -44.48 0.50 37.02
C ALA A 161 -44.82 1.05 38.42
N TYR A 162 -43.83 1.60 39.14
CA TYR A 162 -44.08 2.23 40.44
C TYR A 162 -44.81 3.56 40.32
N PHE A 163 -44.55 4.36 39.28
CA PHE A 163 -45.33 5.58 39.01
C PHE A 163 -46.78 5.26 38.70
N PHE A 164 -47.03 4.23 37.90
CA PHE A 164 -48.40 3.76 37.65
C PHE A 164 -49.09 3.32 38.95
N ARG A 165 -48.38 2.60 39.83
CA ARG A 165 -48.92 2.18 41.13
C ARG A 165 -49.19 3.36 42.06
N GLU A 166 -48.34 4.40 42.02
CA GLU A 166 -48.56 5.65 42.73
C GLU A 166 -49.85 6.33 42.25
N GLU A 167 -50.03 6.47 40.94
CA GLU A 167 -51.23 7.07 40.34
C GLU A 167 -52.50 6.25 40.67
N GLU A 168 -52.42 4.92 40.63
CA GLU A 168 -53.52 4.04 41.00
C GLU A 168 -53.92 4.24 42.48
N LEU A 169 -52.95 4.28 43.40
CA LEU A 169 -53.19 4.52 44.81
C LEU A 169 -53.77 5.92 45.05
N GLU A 170 -53.28 6.95 44.35
CA GLU A 170 -53.81 8.31 44.44
C GLU A 170 -55.29 8.35 43.99
N ASN A 171 -55.60 7.72 42.87
CA ASN A 171 -56.97 7.56 42.39
C ASN A 171 -57.87 6.79 43.38
N THR A 172 -57.37 5.71 43.99
CA THR A 172 -58.14 4.98 45.01
C THR A 172 -58.41 5.82 46.26
N MET A 173 -57.46 6.66 46.67
CA MET A 173 -57.62 7.58 47.80
C MET A 173 -58.63 8.68 47.49
N GLU A 174 -58.60 9.26 46.29
CA GLU A 174 -59.59 10.23 45.84
C GLU A 174 -60.99 9.62 45.77
N ASN A 175 -61.11 8.42 45.20
CA ASN A 175 -62.38 7.72 45.08
C ASN A 175 -62.92 7.36 46.47
N SER A 176 -62.07 6.94 47.40
CA SER A 176 -62.49 6.66 48.78
C SER A 176 -63.05 7.91 49.46
N LYS A 177 -62.44 9.09 49.26
CA LYS A 177 -62.98 10.37 49.77
C LYS A 177 -64.34 10.70 49.16
N LYS A 178 -64.49 10.55 47.83
CA LYS A 178 -65.76 10.77 47.12
C LYS A 178 -66.85 9.82 47.62
N LEU A 179 -66.52 8.54 47.86
CA LEU A 179 -67.44 7.54 48.40
C LEU A 179 -67.87 7.85 49.84
N ILE A 180 -66.96 8.28 50.71
CA ILE A 180 -67.30 8.69 52.07
C ILE A 180 -68.30 9.86 52.05
N ILE A 181 -68.08 10.85 51.18
CA ILE A 181 -69.02 11.98 51.01
C ILE A 181 -70.38 11.47 50.51
N ALA A 182 -70.40 10.58 49.51
CA ALA A 182 -71.62 10.02 48.95
C ALA A 182 -72.42 9.17 49.97
N ILE A 183 -71.75 8.39 50.81
CA ILE A 183 -72.40 7.63 51.89
C ILE A 183 -72.96 8.58 52.95
N GLY A 184 -72.21 9.64 53.29
CA GLY A 184 -72.66 10.67 54.21
C GLY A 184 -73.92 11.38 53.72
N THR A 185 -73.97 11.79 52.45
CA THR A 185 -75.16 12.42 51.86
C THR A 185 -76.34 11.45 51.77
N ALA A 186 -76.10 10.19 51.39
CA ALA A 186 -77.13 9.16 51.36
C ALA A 186 -77.73 8.89 52.75
N LEU A 187 -76.90 8.90 53.80
CA LEU A 187 -77.35 8.74 55.18
C LEU A 187 -78.24 9.91 55.63
N VAL A 188 -77.85 11.15 55.33
CA VAL A 188 -78.66 12.34 55.64
C VAL A 188 -80.01 12.27 54.93
N PHE A 189 -80.01 11.87 53.65
CA PHE A 189 -81.23 11.68 52.88
C PHE A 189 -82.11 10.56 53.47
N ALA A 190 -81.52 9.43 53.85
CA ALA A 190 -82.24 8.33 54.49
C ALA A 190 -82.89 8.76 55.82
N ILE A 191 -82.17 9.51 56.66
CA ILE A 191 -82.72 10.07 57.90
C ILE A 191 -83.88 11.02 57.60
N PHE A 192 -83.76 11.87 56.59
CA PHE A 192 -84.82 12.79 56.20
C PHE A 192 -86.11 12.05 55.78
N VAL A 193 -85.99 11.00 54.97
CA VAL A 193 -87.14 10.16 54.56
C VAL A 193 -87.79 9.45 55.75
N LEU A 194 -86.99 8.88 56.65
CA LEU A 194 -87.49 8.22 57.86
C LEU A 194 -88.22 9.21 58.79
N LEU A 195 -87.75 10.46 58.87
CA LEU A 195 -88.40 11.54 59.61
C LEU A 195 -89.77 11.88 59.01
N VAL A 196 -89.86 12.01 57.68
CA VAL A 196 -91.14 12.25 56.99
C VAL A 196 -92.14 11.10 57.23
N LEU A 197 -91.67 9.84 57.20
CA LEU A 197 -92.53 8.68 57.48
C LEU A 197 -93.05 8.69 58.93
N GLN A 198 -92.21 9.06 59.89
CA GLN A 198 -92.57 9.10 61.31
C GLN A 198 -93.63 10.18 61.61
N PHE A 199 -93.45 11.40 61.09
CA PHE A 199 -94.36 12.51 61.36
C PHE A 199 -95.60 12.53 60.45
N GLY A 200 -95.46 12.10 59.19
CA GLY A 200 -96.56 12.10 58.21
C GLY A 200 -97.51 10.91 58.33
N LEU A 201 -96.99 9.70 58.56
CA LEU A 201 -97.76 8.45 58.53
C LEU A 201 -97.93 7.78 59.91
N LYS A 202 -97.34 8.35 60.99
CA LYS A 202 -97.35 7.79 62.36
C LYS A 202 -96.90 6.32 62.46
N LEU A 203 -96.01 5.90 61.58
CA LEU A 203 -95.40 4.56 61.58
C LEU A 203 -94.29 4.45 62.66
N ASN A 204 -94.07 3.25 63.19
CA ASN A 204 -92.95 2.98 64.10
C ASN A 204 -91.67 2.70 63.30
N VAL A 205 -90.78 3.68 63.20
CA VAL A 205 -89.61 3.68 62.30
C VAL A 205 -88.29 3.29 63.02
N VAL A 206 -88.35 2.85 64.29
CA VAL A 206 -87.16 2.58 65.13
C VAL A 206 -86.20 1.56 64.50
N TYR A 207 -86.72 0.47 63.92
CA TYR A 207 -85.90 -0.55 63.26
C TYR A 207 -85.21 -0.01 61.99
N GLY A 208 -85.82 0.95 61.29
CA GLY A 208 -85.25 1.59 60.10
C GLY A 208 -84.00 2.42 60.43
N TYR A 209 -84.04 3.19 61.53
CA TYR A 209 -82.86 3.93 62.01
C TYR A 209 -81.74 3.00 62.45
N MET A 210 -82.06 1.91 63.15
CA MET A 210 -81.06 0.93 63.61
C MET A 210 -80.30 0.30 62.43
N VAL A 211 -81.03 -0.11 61.38
CA VAL A 211 -80.42 -0.68 60.17
C VAL A 211 -79.59 0.35 59.40
N ALA A 212 -80.08 1.58 59.25
CA ALA A 212 -79.35 2.64 58.54
C ALA A 212 -78.03 3.00 59.24
N ILE A 213 -78.04 3.12 60.56
CA ILE A 213 -76.84 3.42 61.36
C ILE A 213 -75.85 2.26 61.28
N LEU A 214 -76.33 1.01 61.38
CA LEU A 214 -75.47 -0.17 61.33
C LEU A 214 -74.80 -0.33 59.96
N LEU A 215 -75.54 -0.17 58.86
CA LEU A 215 -74.97 -0.21 57.51
C LEU A 215 -73.95 0.90 57.27
N ALA A 216 -74.23 2.11 57.76
CA ALA A 216 -73.30 3.23 57.65
C ALA A 216 -72.01 3.01 58.46
N ALA A 217 -72.13 2.52 59.69
CA ALA A 217 -70.98 2.20 60.53
C ALA A 217 -70.07 1.14 59.88
N ILE A 218 -70.64 0.08 59.30
CA ILE A 218 -69.89 -0.94 58.58
C ILE A 218 -69.20 -0.34 57.34
N SER A 219 -69.93 0.45 56.55
CA SER A 219 -69.42 1.03 55.30
C SER A 219 -68.27 2.01 55.55
N ILE A 220 -68.41 2.88 56.57
CA ILE A 220 -67.37 3.83 57.00
C ILE A 220 -66.15 3.07 57.52
N THR A 221 -66.34 2.01 58.30
CA THR A 221 -65.22 1.21 58.84
C THR A 221 -64.41 0.54 57.72
N VAL A 222 -65.09 -0.06 56.73
CA VAL A 222 -64.42 -0.69 55.58
C VAL A 222 -63.63 0.34 54.77
N LEU A 223 -64.23 1.49 54.46
CA LEU A 223 -63.56 2.56 53.71
C LEU A 223 -62.39 3.17 54.50
N TYR A 224 -62.52 3.29 55.82
CA TYR A 224 -61.45 3.80 56.67
C TYR A 224 -60.23 2.86 56.66
N VAL A 225 -60.46 1.55 56.77
CA VAL A 225 -59.38 0.55 56.69
C VAL A 225 -58.72 0.58 55.32
N GLN A 226 -59.51 0.61 54.23
CA GLN A 226 -58.98 0.68 52.87
C GLN A 226 -58.16 1.95 52.62
N SER A 227 -58.67 3.11 53.04
CA SER A 227 -57.99 4.41 52.93
C SER A 227 -56.68 4.44 53.73
N THR A 228 -56.69 3.92 54.96
CA THR A 228 -55.50 3.87 55.82
C THR A 228 -54.42 2.96 55.22
N ASN A 229 -54.82 1.80 54.70
CA ASN A 229 -53.90 0.89 54.01
C ASN A 229 -53.30 1.54 52.75
N ALA A 230 -54.11 2.22 51.94
CA ALA A 230 -53.64 2.95 50.76
C ALA A 230 -52.63 4.05 51.11
N VAL A 231 -52.83 4.80 52.22
CA VAL A 231 -51.89 5.82 52.70
C VAL A 231 -50.54 5.21 53.12
N VAL A 232 -50.55 4.06 53.78
CA VAL A 232 -49.32 3.37 54.20
C VAL A 232 -48.58 2.80 52.98
N GLU A 233 -49.31 2.19 52.04
CA GLU A 233 -48.75 1.68 50.79
C GLU A 233 -48.14 2.82 49.95
N MET A 234 -48.84 3.96 49.84
CA MET A 234 -48.38 5.16 49.14
C MET A 234 -47.02 5.67 49.66
N LYS A 235 -46.84 5.74 51.00
CA LYS A 235 -45.55 6.12 51.59
C LYS A 235 -44.43 5.14 51.21
N THR A 236 -44.75 3.86 51.15
CA THR A 236 -43.81 2.80 50.80
C THR A 236 -43.42 2.88 49.32
N VAL A 237 -44.39 3.08 48.44
CA VAL A 237 -44.19 3.29 46.99
C VAL A 237 -43.31 4.50 46.73
N LYS A 238 -43.62 5.67 47.32
CA LYS A 238 -42.81 6.89 47.20
C LYS A 238 -41.35 6.70 47.64
N LYS A 239 -41.14 5.94 48.74
CA LYS A 239 -39.79 5.59 49.20
C LYS A 239 -39.07 4.65 48.22
N SER A 240 -39.78 3.72 47.58
CA SER A 240 -39.22 2.83 46.56
C SER A 240 -38.87 3.60 45.28
N ILE A 241 -39.73 4.51 44.81
CA ILE A 241 -39.47 5.41 43.68
C ILE A 241 -38.19 6.21 43.94
N SER A 242 -38.08 6.84 45.11
CA SER A 242 -36.89 7.63 45.48
C SER A 242 -35.60 6.80 45.44
N ARG A 243 -35.66 5.54 45.94
CA ARG A 243 -34.52 4.61 45.87
C ARG A 243 -34.17 4.20 44.44
N LEU A 244 -35.18 3.94 43.60
CA LEU A 244 -34.98 3.61 42.19
C LEU A 244 -34.34 4.77 41.43
N ILE A 245 -34.76 6.02 41.68
CA ILE A 245 -34.14 7.22 41.10
C ILE A 245 -32.66 7.32 41.50
N MET A 246 -32.32 7.08 42.77
CA MET A 246 -30.92 7.07 43.22
C MET A 246 -30.10 6.00 42.51
N LEU A 247 -30.66 4.78 42.36
CA LEU A 247 -30.01 3.68 41.66
C LEU A 247 -29.83 4.00 40.17
N GLN A 248 -30.85 4.55 39.52
CA GLN A 248 -30.81 4.99 38.13
C GLN A 248 -29.72 6.06 37.92
N ASN A 249 -29.62 7.05 38.82
CA ASN A 249 -28.57 8.06 38.78
C ASN A 249 -27.17 7.46 38.93
N GLN A 250 -27.00 6.48 39.84
CA GLN A 250 -25.74 5.77 39.98
C GLN A 250 -25.35 5.01 38.70
N VAL A 251 -26.31 4.36 38.03
CA VAL A 251 -26.07 3.66 36.76
C VAL A 251 -25.80 4.65 35.63
N LYS A 252 -26.49 5.81 35.58
CA LYS A 252 -26.21 6.89 34.61
C LYS A 252 -24.79 7.44 34.77
N ILE A 253 -24.30 7.62 36.00
CA ILE A 253 -22.90 8.02 36.23
C ILE A 253 -21.93 6.97 35.65
N ARG A 254 -22.20 5.67 35.88
CA ARG A 254 -21.39 4.59 35.29
C ARG A 254 -21.45 4.59 33.77
N TYR A 255 -22.62 4.85 33.18
CA TYR A 255 -22.82 4.99 31.74
C TYR A 255 -21.91 6.08 31.17
N VAL A 256 -21.99 7.29 31.73
CA VAL A 256 -21.20 8.44 31.26
C VAL A 256 -19.71 8.18 31.42
N ASN A 257 -19.29 7.63 32.56
CA ASN A 257 -17.87 7.30 32.79
C ASN A 257 -17.35 6.27 31.79
N ASN A 258 -18.14 5.24 31.48
CA ASN A 258 -17.75 4.20 30.53
C ASN A 258 -17.80 4.71 29.08
N THR A 259 -18.75 5.58 28.71
CA THR A 259 -18.75 6.29 27.43
C THR A 259 -17.48 7.13 27.25
N ASN A 260 -17.11 7.92 28.26
CA ASN A 260 -15.89 8.72 28.21
C ASN A 260 -14.63 7.83 28.08
N LEU A 261 -14.62 6.65 28.70
CA LEU A 261 -13.53 5.68 28.54
C LEU A 261 -13.47 5.13 27.11
N ILE A 262 -14.61 4.75 26.53
CA ILE A 262 -14.69 4.29 25.13
C ILE A 262 -14.21 5.40 24.20
N ASP A 263 -14.71 6.63 24.36
CA ASP A 263 -14.32 7.77 23.52
C ASP A 263 -12.81 8.07 23.61
N TYR A 264 -12.24 7.99 24.82
CA TYR A 264 -10.80 8.12 25.02
C TYR A 264 -10.00 7.02 24.31
N LEU A 265 -10.42 5.76 24.44
CA LEU A 265 -9.75 4.63 23.79
C LEU A 265 -9.87 4.72 22.27
N CYS A 266 -11.04 5.05 21.75
CA CYS A 266 -11.28 5.31 20.34
C CYS A 266 -10.37 6.43 19.81
N LEU A 267 -10.22 7.53 20.56
CA LEU A 267 -9.32 8.63 20.20
C LEU A 267 -7.84 8.21 20.26
N LYS A 268 -7.44 7.48 21.30
CA LYS A 268 -6.06 6.99 21.49
C LYS A 268 -5.61 6.11 20.33
N TYR A 269 -6.47 5.18 19.89
CA TYR A 269 -6.16 4.25 18.82
C TYR A 269 -6.61 4.71 17.43
N ARG A 270 -7.33 5.84 17.34
CA ARG A 270 -7.96 6.39 16.11
C ARG A 270 -8.85 5.37 15.39
N VAL A 271 -9.69 4.71 16.17
CA VAL A 271 -10.64 3.69 15.72
C VAL A 271 -12.02 4.02 16.30
N MET A 272 -13.07 3.56 15.64
CA MET A 272 -14.45 3.77 16.07
C MET A 272 -14.98 2.63 16.94
N SER A 273 -14.36 1.45 16.89
CA SER A 273 -14.80 0.28 17.64
C SER A 273 -13.67 -0.70 17.97
N SER A 274 -13.93 -1.59 18.93
CA SER A 274 -13.05 -2.73 19.24
C SER A 274 -12.84 -3.67 18.04
N GLY A 275 -13.89 -3.87 17.23
CA GLY A 275 -13.83 -4.70 16.02
C GLY A 275 -12.87 -4.12 14.99
N GLU A 276 -12.93 -2.81 14.75
CA GLU A 276 -12.04 -2.12 13.83
C GLU A 276 -10.58 -2.20 14.28
N LEU A 277 -10.30 -1.98 15.58
CA LEU A 277 -8.94 -2.12 16.12
C LEU A 277 -8.40 -3.54 15.97
N THR A 278 -9.26 -4.54 16.10
CA THR A 278 -8.90 -5.95 15.98
C THR A 278 -8.59 -6.33 14.54
N ASP A 279 -9.45 -5.94 13.60
CA ASP A 279 -9.23 -6.15 12.16
C ASP A 279 -7.96 -5.42 11.70
N LEU A 280 -7.77 -4.18 12.13
CA LEU A 280 -6.60 -3.39 11.81
C LEU A 280 -5.31 -4.03 12.37
N PHE A 281 -5.34 -4.57 13.59
CA PHE A 281 -4.22 -5.33 14.17
C PHE A 281 -3.96 -6.67 13.45
N GLU A 282 -5.01 -7.37 13.00
CA GLU A 282 -4.86 -8.60 12.24
C GLU A 282 -4.24 -8.33 10.86
N ARG A 283 -4.71 -7.27 10.17
CA ARG A 283 -4.12 -6.79 8.91
C ARG A 283 -2.66 -6.43 9.09
N TYR A 284 -2.32 -5.64 10.11
CA TYR A 284 -0.93 -5.31 10.45
C TYR A 284 -0.10 -6.57 10.70
N SER A 285 -0.62 -7.53 11.48
CA SER A 285 0.10 -8.77 11.78
C SER A 285 0.34 -9.63 10.54
N ARG A 286 -0.59 -9.63 9.59
CA ARG A 286 -0.44 -10.31 8.30
C ARG A 286 0.60 -9.60 7.44
N GLU A 287 0.47 -8.29 7.29
CA GLU A 287 1.39 -7.43 6.54
C GLU A 287 2.82 -7.53 7.09
N LYS A 288 3.01 -7.49 8.41
CA LYS A 288 4.33 -7.63 9.06
C LYS A 288 4.99 -8.97 8.73
N ARG A 289 4.22 -10.07 8.75
CA ARG A 289 4.73 -11.39 8.35
C ARG A 289 5.06 -11.45 6.87
N GLU A 290 4.27 -10.79 6.02
CA GLU A 290 4.52 -10.72 4.59
C GLU A 290 5.78 -9.90 4.29
N ARG A 291 5.96 -8.73 4.91
CA ARG A 291 7.19 -7.91 4.80
C ARG A 291 8.43 -8.63 5.31
N ALA A 292 8.33 -9.34 6.44
CA ALA A 292 9.44 -10.15 6.95
C ALA A 292 9.82 -11.27 5.97
N ARG A 293 8.83 -11.99 5.40
CA ARG A 293 9.09 -13.00 4.36
C ARG A 293 9.71 -12.42 3.11
N TYR A 294 9.28 -11.22 2.70
CA TYR A 294 9.87 -10.52 1.56
C TYR A 294 11.32 -10.13 1.84
N GLU A 295 11.62 -9.62 3.03
CA GLU A 295 12.98 -9.30 3.45
C GLU A 295 13.87 -10.55 3.52
N ASP A 296 13.35 -11.66 4.05
CA ASP A 296 14.05 -12.95 4.09
C ASP A 296 14.30 -13.49 2.67
N ALA A 297 13.32 -13.41 1.76
CA ALA A 297 13.49 -13.77 0.36
C ALA A 297 14.52 -12.87 -0.35
N ARG A 298 14.59 -11.59 0.01
CA ARG A 298 15.60 -10.66 -0.49
C ARG A 298 17.01 -11.01 0.00
N LYS A 299 17.15 -11.34 1.29
CA LYS A 299 18.43 -11.80 1.85
C LYS A 299 18.88 -13.12 1.22
N LEU A 300 17.93 -14.03 0.97
CA LEU A 300 18.21 -15.30 0.29
C LEU A 300 18.68 -15.08 -1.15
N LEU A 301 18.01 -14.20 -1.91
CA LEU A 301 18.45 -13.84 -3.25
C LEU A 301 19.87 -13.24 -3.24
N ASP A 302 20.15 -12.28 -2.36
CA ASP A 302 21.48 -11.66 -2.23
C ASP A 302 22.56 -12.70 -1.85
N SER A 303 22.24 -13.65 -0.97
CA SER A 303 23.15 -14.77 -0.66
C SER A 303 23.41 -15.64 -1.87
N ASN A 304 22.37 -16.08 -2.58
CA ASN A 304 22.50 -16.92 -3.77
C ASN A 304 23.31 -16.21 -4.87
N GLN A 305 23.10 -14.90 -5.07
CA GLN A 305 23.86 -14.09 -6.02
C GLN A 305 25.35 -14.02 -5.64
N LYS A 306 25.67 -13.81 -4.35
CA LYS A 306 27.05 -13.82 -3.85
C LYS A 306 27.72 -15.19 -4.03
N ASP A 307 26.98 -16.26 -3.76
CA ASP A 307 27.47 -17.63 -3.94
C ASP A 307 27.79 -17.91 -5.42
N LEU A 308 26.93 -17.47 -6.34
CA LEU A 308 27.19 -17.56 -7.78
C LEU A 308 28.46 -16.80 -8.18
N ILE A 309 28.63 -15.55 -7.73
CA ILE A 309 29.84 -14.76 -8.02
C ILE A 309 31.08 -15.48 -7.50
N TYR A 310 31.02 -16.01 -6.27
CA TYR A 310 32.14 -16.69 -5.65
C TYR A 310 32.56 -17.93 -6.47
N MET A 311 31.58 -18.73 -6.91
CA MET A 311 31.85 -19.89 -7.77
C MET A 311 32.44 -19.49 -9.12
N LEU A 312 31.84 -18.51 -9.81
CA LEU A 312 32.34 -18.05 -11.11
C LEU A 312 33.77 -17.48 -11.03
N ARG A 313 34.08 -16.71 -9.98
CA ARG A 313 35.46 -16.24 -9.72
C ARG A 313 36.42 -17.40 -9.43
N HIS A 314 35.98 -18.43 -8.72
CA HIS A 314 36.79 -19.62 -8.47
C HIS A 314 37.17 -20.34 -9.78
N PHE A 315 36.26 -20.33 -10.76
CA PHE A 315 36.47 -20.91 -12.08
C PHE A 315 37.19 -19.99 -13.08
N ARG A 316 37.73 -18.84 -12.62
CA ARG A 316 38.50 -17.85 -13.41
C ARG A 316 37.71 -17.05 -14.44
N VAL A 317 36.39 -17.05 -14.36
CA VAL A 317 35.52 -16.14 -15.13
C VAL A 317 35.90 -14.70 -14.78
N ARG A 318 36.21 -13.89 -15.81
CA ARG A 318 36.72 -12.53 -15.63
C ARG A 318 35.62 -11.58 -15.16
N ASP A 319 34.42 -11.71 -15.72
CA ASP A 319 33.28 -10.81 -15.52
C ASP A 319 32.04 -11.55 -14.95
N PRO A 320 32.11 -12.05 -13.69
CA PRO A 320 31.06 -12.86 -13.07
C PRO A 320 29.75 -12.10 -12.77
N GLU A 321 29.79 -10.77 -12.72
CA GLU A 321 28.64 -9.93 -12.34
C GLU A 321 27.54 -9.89 -13.41
N ILE A 322 27.91 -10.07 -14.68
CA ILE A 322 26.99 -10.06 -15.81
C ILE A 322 26.02 -11.26 -15.74
N TRP A 323 26.55 -12.41 -15.31
CA TRP A 323 25.81 -13.66 -15.19
C TRP A 323 24.70 -13.64 -14.12
N ILE A 324 24.76 -12.69 -13.18
CA ILE A 324 23.71 -12.50 -12.17
C ILE A 324 22.42 -11.94 -12.79
N HIS A 325 22.57 -11.12 -13.82
CA HIS A 325 21.45 -10.47 -14.52
C HIS A 325 20.88 -11.36 -15.63
N GLN A 326 21.61 -12.41 -16.02
CA GLN A 326 21.23 -13.37 -17.05
C GLN A 326 21.39 -14.83 -16.57
N PRO A 327 20.78 -15.21 -15.42
CA PRO A 327 20.91 -16.58 -14.89
C PRO A 327 20.21 -17.61 -15.79
N GLU A 328 19.24 -17.18 -16.60
CA GLU A 328 18.51 -18.00 -17.58
C GLU A 328 19.46 -18.57 -18.65
N ALA A 329 20.45 -17.77 -19.07
CA ALA A 329 21.46 -18.17 -20.04
C ALA A 329 22.46 -19.21 -19.52
N LEU A 330 22.58 -19.38 -18.20
CA LEU A 330 23.38 -20.46 -17.61
C LEU A 330 22.64 -21.80 -17.64
N LEU A 331 21.31 -21.78 -17.71
CA LEU A 331 20.43 -22.96 -17.62
C LEU A 331 19.91 -23.42 -18.99
N SER A 332 19.59 -22.46 -19.86
CA SER A 332 18.98 -22.71 -21.17
C SER A 332 20.02 -22.59 -22.28
N HIS A 333 20.29 -23.71 -22.94
CA HIS A 333 21.20 -23.73 -24.10
C HIS A 333 20.72 -22.80 -25.24
N ASN A 334 19.41 -22.63 -25.40
CA ASN A 334 18.87 -21.74 -26.44
C ASN A 334 19.25 -20.28 -26.17
N GLU A 335 19.11 -19.82 -24.93
CA GLU A 335 19.43 -18.44 -24.56
C GLU A 335 20.94 -18.21 -24.54
N GLU A 336 21.72 -19.19 -24.09
CA GLU A 336 23.18 -19.20 -24.21
C GLU A 336 23.61 -18.98 -25.67
N VAL A 337 22.99 -19.68 -26.63
CA VAL A 337 23.26 -19.54 -28.06
C VAL A 337 22.84 -18.16 -28.58
N GLU A 338 21.69 -17.64 -28.15
CA GLU A 338 21.24 -16.30 -28.54
C GLU A 338 22.19 -15.20 -28.06
N ILE A 339 22.63 -15.26 -26.79
CA ILE A 339 23.59 -14.31 -26.23
C ILE A 339 24.93 -14.43 -26.96
N ARG A 340 25.42 -15.65 -27.18
CA ARG A 340 26.66 -15.89 -27.95
C ARG A 340 26.55 -15.35 -29.37
N HIS A 341 25.40 -15.51 -30.02
CA HIS A 341 25.17 -14.98 -31.36
C HIS A 341 25.20 -13.45 -31.35
N ASN A 342 24.50 -12.81 -30.42
CA ASN A 342 24.46 -11.35 -30.28
C ASN A 342 25.87 -10.78 -30.01
N LEU A 343 26.63 -11.38 -29.09
CA LEU A 343 28.03 -11.01 -28.82
C LEU A 343 28.92 -11.20 -30.06
N ASN A 344 28.74 -12.27 -30.83
CA ASN A 344 29.50 -12.48 -32.07
C ASN A 344 29.18 -11.44 -33.14
N VAL A 345 27.89 -11.10 -33.32
CA VAL A 345 27.46 -10.05 -34.25
C VAL A 345 28.02 -8.69 -33.82
N ARG A 346 27.95 -8.36 -32.53
CA ARG A 346 28.53 -7.13 -31.98
C ARG A 346 30.05 -7.10 -32.18
N ARG A 347 30.76 -8.19 -31.90
CA ARG A 347 32.21 -8.32 -32.15
C ARG A 347 32.54 -8.12 -33.63
N GLN A 348 31.75 -8.69 -34.55
CA GLN A 348 31.97 -8.52 -35.99
C GLN A 348 31.69 -7.08 -36.44
N SER A 349 30.65 -6.43 -35.91
CA SER A 349 30.36 -5.02 -36.18
C SER A 349 31.49 -4.11 -35.68
N LEU A 350 31.99 -4.34 -34.46
CA LEU A 350 33.13 -3.62 -33.91
C LEU A 350 34.38 -3.80 -34.78
N ARG A 351 34.67 -5.02 -35.25
CA ARG A 351 35.77 -5.26 -36.21
C ARG A 351 35.63 -4.45 -37.49
N LYS A 352 34.44 -4.44 -38.10
CA LYS A 352 34.19 -3.66 -39.32
C LYS A 352 34.36 -2.15 -39.09
N ARG A 353 33.89 -1.64 -37.95
CA ARG A 353 34.06 -0.22 -37.58
C ARG A 353 35.53 0.13 -37.34
N MET A 354 36.28 -0.74 -36.68
CA MET A 354 37.73 -0.57 -36.51
C MET A 354 38.49 -0.62 -37.85
N GLU A 355 38.16 -1.57 -38.73
CA GLU A 355 38.75 -1.68 -40.09
C GLU A 355 38.44 -0.42 -40.92
N TYR A 356 37.20 0.07 -40.85
CA TYR A 356 36.80 1.32 -41.50
C TYR A 356 37.60 2.54 -40.96
N ASN A 357 37.63 2.74 -39.65
CA ASN A 357 38.35 3.88 -39.06
C ASN A 357 39.86 3.80 -39.31
N LYS A 358 40.44 2.59 -39.28
CA LYS A 358 41.87 2.38 -39.49
C LYS A 358 42.29 2.50 -40.95
N ASP A 359 41.62 1.79 -41.86
CA ASP A 359 42.07 1.64 -43.24
C ASP A 359 41.45 2.69 -44.18
N VAL A 360 40.20 3.09 -43.92
CA VAL A 360 39.46 4.06 -44.74
C VAL A 360 39.70 5.47 -44.22
N VAL A 361 39.39 5.78 -42.96
CA VAL A 361 39.50 7.16 -42.46
C VAL A 361 40.96 7.56 -42.25
N ALA A 362 41.66 6.90 -41.32
CA ALA A 362 43.05 7.22 -41.03
C ALA A 362 43.99 6.86 -42.21
N GLY A 363 43.75 5.71 -42.86
CA GLY A 363 44.55 5.23 -43.98
C GLY A 363 44.44 6.09 -45.25
N ASN A 364 43.26 6.63 -45.58
CA ASN A 364 43.12 7.56 -46.71
C ASN A 364 43.62 8.96 -46.34
N ALA A 365 43.35 9.46 -45.14
CA ALA A 365 43.86 10.76 -44.69
C ALA A 365 45.40 10.80 -44.70
N LYS A 366 46.06 9.72 -44.23
CA LYS A 366 47.52 9.56 -44.30
C LYS A 366 48.02 9.55 -45.74
N ARG A 367 47.37 8.78 -46.63
CA ARG A 367 47.71 8.73 -48.06
C ARG A 367 47.56 10.09 -48.74
N GLU A 368 46.51 10.85 -48.43
CA GLU A 368 46.31 12.19 -48.98
C GLU A 368 47.38 13.18 -48.51
N ILE A 369 47.80 13.12 -47.23
CA ILE A 369 48.93 13.92 -46.72
C ILE A 369 50.23 13.54 -47.44
N GLU A 370 50.53 12.24 -47.57
CA GLU A 370 51.72 11.75 -48.27
C GLU A 370 51.72 12.14 -49.77
N ASP A 371 50.60 11.97 -50.46
CA ASP A 371 50.45 12.31 -51.87
C ASP A 371 50.48 13.82 -52.09
N THR A 372 49.99 14.62 -51.14
CA THR A 372 50.11 16.08 -51.18
C THR A 372 51.58 16.50 -51.03
N ALA A 373 52.30 15.91 -50.08
CA ALA A 373 53.73 16.18 -49.89
C ALA A 373 54.57 15.77 -51.11
N ARG A 374 54.20 14.69 -51.81
CA ARG A 374 54.86 14.24 -53.06
C ARG A 374 54.57 15.12 -54.26
N LEU A 375 53.30 15.52 -54.45
CA LEU A 375 52.87 16.30 -55.61
C LEU A 375 53.31 17.77 -55.52
N TYR A 376 53.52 18.29 -54.30
CA TYR A 376 53.99 19.66 -54.07
C TYR A 376 55.25 19.71 -53.19
N PRO A 377 56.44 19.39 -53.75
CA PRO A 377 57.70 19.34 -52.99
C PRO A 377 58.09 20.68 -52.36
N GLN A 378 57.62 21.79 -52.93
CA GLN A 378 57.89 23.16 -52.45
C GLN A 378 57.23 23.44 -51.09
N TYR A 379 56.11 22.77 -50.79
CA TYR A 379 55.36 22.92 -49.53
C TYR A 379 55.54 21.71 -48.59
N ALA A 380 56.35 20.72 -48.99
CA ALA A 380 56.57 19.50 -48.21
C ALA A 380 57.13 19.77 -46.80
N GLN A 381 58.03 20.75 -46.64
CA GLN A 381 58.52 21.13 -45.31
C GLN A 381 57.43 21.76 -44.43
N GLU A 382 56.51 22.54 -45.01
CA GLU A 382 55.39 23.12 -44.27
C GLU A 382 54.40 22.02 -43.83
N ILE A 383 54.14 21.04 -44.68
CA ILE A 383 53.28 19.89 -44.38
C ILE A 383 53.90 19.03 -43.28
N LEU A 384 55.21 18.75 -43.35
CA LEU A 384 55.92 17.98 -42.34
C LEU A 384 55.97 18.69 -40.98
N ASP A 385 56.14 20.02 -40.96
CA ASP A 385 56.06 20.82 -39.72
C ASP A 385 54.66 20.80 -39.12
N MET A 386 53.59 20.84 -39.95
CA MET A 386 52.21 20.70 -39.47
C MET A 386 51.93 19.33 -38.87
N VAL A 387 52.40 18.24 -39.49
CA VAL A 387 52.28 16.88 -38.95
C VAL A 387 53.05 16.75 -37.63
N SER A 388 54.30 17.23 -37.59
CA SER A 388 55.17 17.15 -36.41
C SER A 388 54.57 17.91 -35.21
N ARG A 389 54.01 19.10 -35.44
CA ARG A 389 53.30 19.87 -34.38
C ARG A 389 52.03 19.16 -33.90
N TYR A 390 51.40 18.35 -34.74
CA TYR A 390 50.23 17.57 -34.37
C TYR A 390 50.64 16.36 -33.51
N GLU A 391 51.72 15.66 -33.88
CA GLU A 391 52.32 14.57 -33.11
C GLU A 391 52.84 15.05 -31.74
N GLU A 392 53.47 16.24 -31.66
CA GLU A 392 53.88 16.84 -30.38
C GLU A 392 52.70 17.21 -29.47
N ARG A 393 51.53 17.50 -30.05
CA ARG A 393 50.31 17.87 -29.31
C ARG A 393 49.53 16.64 -28.82
N TYR A 394 49.71 15.51 -29.48
CA TYR A 394 49.07 14.22 -29.18
C TYR A 394 50.09 13.08 -29.24
N PRO A 395 50.96 12.94 -28.22
CA PRO A 395 52.10 12.02 -28.24
C PRO A 395 51.74 10.53 -28.15
N ASP A 396 50.47 10.20 -27.91
CA ASP A 396 49.96 8.82 -27.76
C ASP A 396 49.27 8.28 -29.04
N MET A 397 49.40 8.96 -30.19
CA MET A 397 48.93 8.47 -31.50
C MET A 397 49.89 7.49 -32.17
#